data_AF-A0A1S2Q7Q7-F1
#
_entry.id   AF-A0A1S2Q7Q7-F1
#
_cell.length_a   1.000
_cell.length_b   1.000
_cell.length_c   1.000
_cell.angle_alpha   90.00
_cell.angle_beta   90.00
_cell.angle_gamma   90.00
#
_symmetry.space_group_name_H-M   'P 1'
#
loop_
_entity.id
_entity.type
_entity.pdbx_description
1 polymer ?
#
loop_
_entity_poly.entity_id
_entity_poly.type
_entity_poly.pdbx_seq_one_letter_code
_entity_poly.pdbx_strand_id
1 'polypeptide(L)'
;MTSALVRFPPYPIRGVRVLHQRQNCAPQFADITVDFEPAAEGFAFQVPKGLTVEYEPAEDLPRFFAAIAAGIREQLSLPEHGVVTAARVVLRQIRAHTLGSHDLAFKIAGCLAARKALEHTRGPRA
;
A
#
# COMPACT_ATOMS: atom_id res chain seq x y z
N MET A 1 -28.01 -2.18 18.46
CA MET A 1 -26.69 -2.69 18.88
C MET A 1 -25.66 -2.10 17.96
N THR A 2 -24.86 -1.14 18.44
CA THR A 2 -23.77 -0.54 17.67
C THR A 2 -22.67 -1.59 17.55
N SER A 3 -22.57 -2.24 16.39
CA SER A 3 -21.42 -3.11 16.09
C SER A 3 -20.15 -2.29 16.33
N ALA A 4 -19.28 -2.73 17.23
CA ALA A 4 -18.01 -2.05 17.44
C ALA A 4 -17.25 -2.07 16.10
N LEU A 5 -16.92 -0.89 15.57
CA LEU A 5 -16.20 -0.78 14.31
C LEU A 5 -14.88 -1.56 14.43
N VAL A 6 -14.69 -2.54 13.54
CA VAL A 6 -13.49 -3.37 13.54
C VAL A 6 -12.29 -2.50 13.14
N ARG A 7 -11.23 -2.52 13.94
CA ARG A 7 -10.01 -1.75 13.66
C ARG A 7 -9.13 -2.51 12.67
N PHE A 8 -8.60 -1.80 11.69
CA PHE A 8 -7.68 -2.35 10.71
C PHE A 8 -6.25 -1.81 10.88
N PRO A 9 -5.21 -2.67 10.86
CA PRO A 9 -5.30 -4.13 10.88
C PRO A 9 -5.54 -4.66 12.32
N PRO A 10 -6.24 -5.80 12.49
CA PRO A 10 -6.48 -6.40 13.83
C PRO A 10 -5.23 -7.08 14.42
N TYR A 11 -4.27 -7.46 13.58
CA TYR A 11 -2.97 -8.04 13.92
C TYR A 11 -1.96 -7.67 12.82
N PRO A 12 -0.64 -7.77 13.05
CA PRO A 12 0.35 -7.48 12.02
C PRO A 12 0.19 -8.32 10.75
N ILE A 13 0.13 -7.68 9.58
CA ILE A 13 0.07 -8.34 8.26
C ILE A 13 1.38 -8.02 7.53
N ARG A 14 2.22 -9.03 7.32
CA ARG A 14 3.59 -8.86 6.79
C ARG A 14 3.69 -9.28 5.34
N GLY A 15 4.61 -8.66 4.61
CA GLY A 15 5.02 -9.10 3.28
C GLY A 15 3.93 -8.99 2.22
N VAL A 16 3.04 -8.00 2.33
CA VAL A 16 2.00 -7.77 1.33
C VAL A 16 2.65 -7.23 0.06
N ARG A 17 2.97 -8.16 -0.86
CA ARG A 17 3.56 -7.84 -2.16
C ARG A 17 2.49 -7.63 -3.23
N VAL A 18 2.69 -6.60 -4.03
CA VAL A 18 1.90 -6.26 -5.22
C VAL A 18 2.85 -5.97 -6.38
N LEU A 19 2.61 -6.63 -7.50
CA LEU A 19 3.18 -6.28 -8.80
C LEU A 19 2.07 -5.74 -9.69
N HIS A 20 2.11 -4.44 -9.96
CA HIS A 20 1.25 -3.79 -10.93
C HIS A 20 2.02 -3.58 -12.22
N GLN A 21 1.61 -4.29 -13.28
CA GLN A 21 2.26 -4.23 -14.59
C GLN A 21 1.22 -4.17 -15.71
N ARG A 22 1.34 -3.19 -16.61
CA ARG A 22 0.59 -3.11 -17.87
C ARG A 22 1.56 -2.81 -19.01
N GLN A 23 1.44 -3.57 -20.10
CA GLN A 23 2.32 -3.49 -21.28
C GLN A 23 1.56 -3.03 -22.53
N ASN A 24 0.74 -1.98 -22.41
CA ASN A 24 0.03 -1.37 -23.54
C ASN A 24 0.72 -0.06 -23.96
N CYS A 25 0.06 0.76 -24.81
CA CYS A 25 0.61 2.03 -25.31
C CYS A 25 1.00 3.04 -24.21
N ALA A 26 0.57 2.83 -22.96
CA ALA A 26 0.98 3.59 -21.78
C ALA A 26 1.45 2.61 -20.69
N PRO A 27 2.71 2.13 -20.77
CA PRO A 27 3.20 1.09 -19.87
C PRO A 27 3.15 1.55 -18.42
N GLN A 28 2.75 0.64 -17.53
CA GLN A 28 2.69 0.89 -16.09
C GLN A 28 3.50 -0.18 -15.37
N PHE A 29 4.31 0.22 -14.41
CA PHE A 29 5.10 -0.68 -13.58
C PHE A 29 5.24 -0.15 -12.16
N ALA A 30 4.90 -0.98 -11.18
CA ALA A 30 5.22 -0.79 -9.77
C ALA A 30 5.26 -2.16 -9.06
N ASP A 31 6.38 -2.48 -8.41
CA ASP A 31 6.49 -3.64 -7.53
C ASP A 31 6.77 -3.15 -6.11
N ILE A 32 5.84 -3.38 -5.20
CA ILE A 32 5.96 -2.93 -3.81
C ILE A 32 5.73 -4.08 -2.86
N THR A 33 6.39 -4.03 -1.71
CA THR A 33 6.11 -4.89 -0.56
C THR A 33 5.96 -4.01 0.67
N VAL A 34 4.83 -4.16 1.37
CA VAL A 34 4.52 -3.39 2.59
C VAL A 34 4.08 -4.32 3.71
N ASP A 35 4.32 -3.86 4.95
CA ASP A 35 3.74 -4.44 6.16
C ASP A 35 2.66 -3.50 6.69
N PHE A 36 1.58 -4.07 7.25
CA PHE A 36 0.54 -3.35 7.96
C PHE A 36 0.60 -3.69 9.45
N GLU A 37 0.96 -2.72 10.26
CA GLU A 37 1.03 -2.83 11.72
C GLU A 37 -0.19 -2.19 12.38
N PRO A 38 -0.76 -2.80 13.42
CA PRO A 38 -1.75 -2.13 14.26
C PRO A 38 -1.16 -0.86 14.88
N ALA A 39 -1.96 0.20 14.95
CA ALA A 39 -1.63 1.47 15.57
C ALA A 39 -2.75 1.94 16.52
N ALA A 40 -2.42 2.94 17.36
CA ALA A 40 -3.35 3.52 18.32
C ALA A 40 -4.51 4.30 17.66
N GLU A 41 -4.30 4.86 16.47
CA GLU A 41 -5.32 5.49 15.63
C GLU A 41 -4.73 5.90 14.28
N GLY A 42 -5.61 6.22 13.32
CA GLY A 42 -5.25 6.87 12.08
C GLY A 42 -4.42 6.03 11.12
N PHE A 43 -3.80 6.72 10.17
CA PHE A 43 -2.95 6.14 9.14
C PHE A 43 -1.57 6.80 9.18
N ALA A 44 -0.53 5.99 9.30
CA ALA A 44 0.86 6.45 9.18
C ALA A 44 1.60 5.60 8.14
N PHE A 45 2.32 6.24 7.23
CA PHE A 45 3.19 5.56 6.27
C PHE A 45 4.65 5.80 6.64
N GLN A 46 5.46 4.75 6.68
CA GLN A 46 6.86 4.81 7.07
C GLN A 46 7.76 4.18 6.01
N VAL A 47 8.81 4.91 5.65
CA VAL A 47 9.91 4.42 4.84
C VAL A 47 11.10 4.23 5.79
N PRO A 48 11.57 2.99 6.02
CA PRO A 48 12.71 2.73 6.89
C PRO A 48 13.97 3.49 6.46
N LYS A 49 14.71 4.02 7.43
CA LYS A 49 16.05 4.58 7.18
C LYS A 49 16.94 3.45 6.65
N GLY A 50 17.50 3.62 5.45
CA GLY A 50 18.33 2.60 4.79
C GLY A 50 17.58 1.67 3.83
N LEU A 51 16.31 1.96 3.48
CA LEU A 51 15.69 1.32 2.33
C LEU A 51 16.45 1.69 1.05
N THR A 52 17.26 0.76 0.54
CA THR A 52 17.95 0.94 -0.74
C THR A 52 16.97 0.69 -1.89
N VAL A 53 16.87 1.66 -2.79
CA VAL A 53 16.07 1.54 -4.01
C VAL A 53 16.98 1.76 -5.20
N GLU A 54 17.16 0.72 -6.00
CA GLU A 54 17.90 0.79 -7.25
C GLU A 54 17.00 1.40 -8.33
N TYR A 55 16.92 2.73 -8.37
CA TYR A 55 16.16 3.48 -9.37
C TYR A 55 16.79 4.84 -9.62
N GLU A 56 16.89 5.21 -10.90
CA GLU A 56 17.27 6.54 -11.35
C GLU A 56 16.14 7.13 -12.20
N PRO A 57 15.77 8.41 -12.00
CA PRO A 57 16.40 9.37 -11.09
C PRO A 57 15.92 9.22 -9.63
N ALA A 58 16.85 9.23 -8.68
CA ALA A 58 16.53 9.05 -7.25
C ALA A 58 15.60 10.14 -6.67
N GLU A 59 15.56 11.33 -7.28
CA GLU A 59 14.70 12.46 -6.90
C GLU A 59 13.19 12.20 -7.05
N ASP A 60 12.80 11.22 -7.87
CA ASP A 60 11.41 10.82 -8.04
C ASP A 60 10.91 9.88 -6.92
N LEU A 61 11.83 9.25 -6.17
CA LEU A 61 11.48 8.26 -5.15
C LEU A 61 10.52 8.81 -4.06
N PRO A 62 10.73 10.02 -3.51
CA PRO A 62 9.78 10.62 -2.58
C PRO A 62 8.36 10.75 -3.15
N ARG A 63 8.24 11.05 -4.46
CA ARG A 63 6.95 11.17 -5.15
C ARG A 63 6.27 9.81 -5.26
N PHE A 64 7.03 8.76 -5.54
CA PHE A 64 6.52 7.38 -5.56
C PHE A 64 6.08 6.91 -4.18
N PHE A 65 6.83 7.22 -3.12
CA PHE A 65 6.44 6.91 -1.74
C PHE A 65 5.14 7.60 -1.36
N ALA A 66 5.00 8.88 -1.69
CA ALA A 66 3.77 9.64 -1.47
C ALA A 66 2.58 9.04 -2.25
N ALA A 67 2.80 8.61 -3.50
CA ALA A 67 1.77 7.98 -4.32
C ALA A 67 1.30 6.64 -3.72
N ILE A 68 2.22 5.78 -3.26
CA ILE A 68 1.88 4.53 -2.56
C ILE A 68 1.03 4.84 -1.32
N ALA A 69 1.48 5.76 -0.47
CA ALA A 69 0.79 6.14 0.75
C ALA A 69 -0.62 6.68 0.46
N ALA A 70 -0.78 7.51 -0.57
CA ALA A 70 -2.06 8.03 -1.00
C ALA A 70 -3.02 6.91 -1.44
N GLY A 71 -2.55 5.98 -2.28
CA GLY A 71 -3.37 4.85 -2.74
C GLY A 71 -3.83 3.94 -1.59
N ILE A 72 -2.93 3.63 -0.66
CA ILE A 72 -3.28 2.84 0.54
C ILE A 72 -4.33 3.58 1.37
N ARG A 73 -4.09 4.85 1.68
CA ARG A 73 -5.02 5.65 2.50
C ARG A 73 -6.40 5.76 1.86
N GLU A 74 -6.46 6.04 0.55
CA GLU A 74 -7.71 6.13 -0.19
C GLU A 74 -8.49 4.83 -0.11
N GLN A 75 -7.84 3.69 -0.38
CA GLN A 75 -8.49 2.38 -0.31
C GLN A 75 -9.01 2.08 1.10
N LEU A 76 -8.21 2.29 2.15
CA LEU A 76 -8.62 2.01 3.53
C LEU A 76 -9.76 2.93 4.02
N SER A 77 -9.93 4.10 3.40
CA SER A 77 -10.97 5.08 3.75
C SER A 77 -12.32 4.79 3.11
N LEU A 78 -12.42 3.78 2.24
CA LEU A 78 -13.66 3.43 1.57
C LEU A 78 -14.71 2.89 2.59
N PRO A 79 -15.91 3.50 2.68
CA PRO A 79 -16.92 3.11 3.67
C PRO A 79 -17.37 1.65 3.57
N GLU A 80 -17.34 1.08 2.36
CA GLU A 80 -17.64 -0.34 2.07
C GLU A 80 -16.79 -1.33 2.86
N HIS A 81 -15.65 -0.89 3.41
CA HIS A 81 -14.81 -1.77 4.19
C HIS A 81 -15.30 -1.96 5.62
N GLY A 82 -16.09 -1.03 6.17
CA GLY A 82 -16.65 -1.12 7.51
C GLY A 82 -15.61 -1.16 8.64
N VAL A 83 -14.40 -0.65 8.39
CA VAL A 83 -13.28 -0.66 9.34
C VAL A 83 -12.88 0.74 9.76
N VAL A 84 -12.37 0.87 10.98
CA VAL A 84 -11.65 2.07 11.43
C VAL A 84 -10.16 1.88 11.14
N THR A 85 -9.60 2.79 10.34
CA THR A 85 -8.16 2.76 10.03
C THR A 85 -7.36 3.14 11.26
N ALA A 86 -6.54 2.20 11.73
CA ALA A 86 -5.62 2.37 12.83
C ALA A 86 -4.34 1.61 12.48
N ALA A 87 -3.66 2.06 11.43
CA ALA A 87 -2.62 1.32 10.74
C ALA A 87 -1.34 2.15 10.60
N ARG A 88 -0.21 1.53 10.95
CA ARG A 88 1.12 1.98 10.53
C ARG A 88 1.61 1.07 9.42
N VAL A 89 1.81 1.62 8.24
CA VAL A 89 2.27 0.90 7.07
C VAL A 89 3.76 1.13 6.87
N VAL A 90 4.53 0.05 6.74
CA VAL A 90 5.99 0.11 6.57
C VAL A 90 6.35 -0.39 5.18
N LEU A 91 7.03 0.43 4.38
CA LEU A 91 7.55 0.05 3.08
C LEU A 91 8.79 -0.83 3.25
N ARG A 92 8.73 -2.08 2.77
CA ARG A 92 9.80 -3.08 2.90
C ARG A 92 10.64 -3.18 1.63
N GLN A 93 9.98 -3.08 0.48
CA GLN A 93 10.63 -3.13 -0.83
C GLN A 93 9.85 -2.28 -1.82
N ILE A 94 10.56 -1.69 -2.76
CA ILE A 94 10.02 -1.01 -3.92
C ILE A 94 10.94 -1.29 -5.11
N ARG A 95 10.36 -1.53 -6.28
CA ARG A 95 11.08 -1.52 -7.55
C ARG A 95 10.33 -0.63 -8.54
N ALA A 96 11.10 0.15 -9.27
CA ALA A 96 10.64 1.07 -10.29
C ALA A 96 11.43 0.82 -11.59
N HIS A 97 10.82 1.14 -12.73
CA HIS A 97 11.44 1.09 -14.05
C HIS A 97 11.22 2.42 -14.76
N THR A 98 12.27 2.95 -15.40
CA THR A 98 12.29 4.28 -16.04
C THR A 98 11.18 4.48 -17.07
N LEU A 99 10.76 3.43 -17.78
CA LEU A 99 9.78 3.54 -18.87
C LEU A 99 8.32 3.35 -18.43
N GLY A 100 8.08 2.78 -17.24
CA GLY A 100 6.73 2.39 -16.81
C GLY A 100 6.34 2.86 -15.41
N SER A 101 7.29 3.33 -14.62
CA SER A 101 7.02 3.78 -13.26
C SER A 101 6.71 5.27 -13.23
N HIS A 102 5.51 5.58 -12.75
CA HIS A 102 5.02 6.93 -12.52
C HIS A 102 4.04 6.90 -11.34
N ASP A 103 3.65 8.07 -10.86
CA ASP A 103 2.84 8.24 -9.64
C ASP A 103 1.57 7.40 -9.67
N LEU A 104 0.83 7.43 -10.77
CA LEU A 104 -0.39 6.65 -10.91
C LEU A 104 -0.15 5.13 -10.78
N ALA A 105 0.96 4.58 -11.30
CA ALA A 105 1.27 3.15 -11.17
C ALA A 105 1.51 2.77 -9.70
N PHE A 106 2.25 3.62 -8.96
CA PHE A 106 2.51 3.43 -7.54
C PHE A 106 1.29 3.65 -6.65
N LYS A 107 0.42 4.60 -7.02
CA LYS A 107 -0.87 4.80 -6.37
C LYS A 107 -1.76 3.57 -6.52
N ILE A 108 -1.88 3.02 -7.73
CA ILE A 108 -2.64 1.78 -7.98
C ILE A 108 -2.05 0.62 -7.16
N ALA A 109 -0.72 0.46 -7.16
CA ALA A 109 -0.08 -0.57 -6.35
C ALA A 109 -0.40 -0.43 -4.85
N GLY A 110 -0.43 0.79 -4.33
CA GLY A 110 -0.88 1.10 -2.97
C GLY A 110 -2.33 0.68 -2.70
N CYS A 111 -3.27 1.04 -3.58
CA CYS A 111 -4.68 0.61 -3.46
C CYS A 111 -4.80 -0.92 -3.41
N LEU A 112 -4.09 -1.61 -4.32
CA LEU A 112 -4.09 -3.07 -4.40
C LEU A 112 -3.50 -3.72 -3.14
N ALA A 113 -2.45 -3.13 -2.55
CA ALA A 113 -1.84 -3.63 -1.33
C ALA A 113 -2.80 -3.54 -0.14
N ALA A 114 -3.49 -2.40 0.03
CA ALA A 114 -4.52 -2.23 1.05
C ALA A 114 -5.68 -3.20 0.86
N ARG A 115 -6.16 -3.37 -0.37
CA ARG A 115 -7.23 -4.33 -0.69
C ARG A 115 -6.82 -5.76 -0.33
N LYS A 116 -5.63 -6.20 -0.73
CA LYS A 116 -5.10 -7.54 -0.42
C LYS A 116 -4.97 -7.76 1.09
N ALA A 117 -4.55 -6.75 1.83
CA ALA A 117 -4.47 -6.82 3.29
C ALA A 117 -5.85 -6.91 3.95
N LEU A 118 -6.84 -6.15 3.46
CA LEU A 118 -8.22 -6.26 3.92
C LEU A 118 -8.81 -7.65 3.63
N GLU A 119 -8.55 -8.22 2.46
CA GLU A 119 -8.95 -9.58 2.11
C GLU A 119 -8.35 -10.62 3.07
N HIS A 120 -7.09 -10.43 3.49
CA HIS A 120 -6.45 -11.29 4.49
C HIS A 120 -7.19 -11.30 5.83
N THR A 121 -7.74 -10.15 6.24
CA THR A 121 -8.48 -10.03 7.53
C THR A 121 -9.90 -10.60 7.49
N ARG A 122 -10.50 -10.72 6.30
CA ARG A 122 -11.88 -11.20 6.14
C ARG A 122 -12.00 -12.73 6.12
N GLY A 123 -10.88 -13.46 6.11
CA GLY A 123 -10.86 -14.90 5.87
C GLY A 123 -11.27 -15.26 4.43
N PRO A 124 -11.11 -16.53 3.99
CA PRO A 124 -11.64 -16.95 2.71
C PRO A 124 -13.16 -16.78 2.72
N ARG A 125 -13.69 -16.03 1.75
CA ARG A 125 -15.12 -16.13 1.42
C ARG A 125 -15.33 -17.53 0.83
N ALA A 126 -15.98 -18.41 1.60
CA ALA A 126 -16.47 -19.70 1.12
C ALA A 126 -17.50 -19.49 0.01
#